data_AF-A0A7S0WE17-F1
#
_entry.id   AF-A0A7S0WE17-F1
#
_cell.length_a   1.000
_cell.length_b   1.000
_cell.length_c   1.000
_cell.angle_alpha   90.00
_cell.angle_beta   90.00
_cell.angle_gamma   90.00
#
_symmetry.space_group_name_H-M   'P 1'
#
loop_
_entity.id
_entity.type
_entity.pdbx_description
1 polymer ?
#
loop_
_entity_poly.entity_id
_entity_poly.type
_entity_poly.pdbx_seq_one_letter_code
_entity_poly.pdbx_strand_id
1 'polypeptide(L)'
;EAQRVTAMRVIEKLERERRVPVMTTIENPNSTTFWRAEWYHRNYKAKNNARLAAAAAIFCLNNFAPDAPFRVEISQFLTLAVIVSIIPQVVPQFDRIFDALDE
;
A
#
# COMPACT_ATOMS: atom_id res chain seq x y z
N GLU A 1 18.68 -1.73 -22.67
CA GLU A 1 19.11 -0.57 -23.48
C GLU A 1 18.02 0.44 -23.81
N ALA A 2 16.92 0.07 -24.47
CA ALA A 2 15.87 1.02 -24.85
C ALA A 2 15.29 1.85 -23.66
N GLN A 3 15.08 1.22 -22.50
CA GLN A 3 14.61 1.89 -21.28
C GLN A 3 15.63 2.91 -20.74
N ARG A 4 16.92 2.59 -20.79
CA ARG A 4 18.02 3.49 -20.37
C ARG A 4 18.05 4.76 -21.21
N VAL A 5 18.01 4.61 -22.54
CA VAL A 5 17.99 5.75 -23.48
C VAL A 5 16.77 6.63 -23.23
N THR A 6 15.62 6.02 -22.93
CA THR A 6 14.39 6.74 -22.64
C THR A 6 14.49 7.54 -21.33
N ALA A 7 14.98 6.92 -20.26
CA ALA A 7 15.17 7.56 -18.97
C ALA A 7 16.14 8.76 -19.06
N MET A 8 17.28 8.60 -19.74
CA MET A 8 18.25 9.67 -19.98
C MET A 8 17.61 10.87 -20.71
N ARG A 9 16.84 10.60 -21.78
CA ARG A 9 16.17 11.67 -22.54
C ARG A 9 15.17 12.46 -21.69
N VAL A 10 14.46 11.78 -20.79
CA VAL A 10 13.52 12.43 -19.84
C VAL A 10 14.29 13.28 -18.84
N ILE A 11 15.39 12.79 -18.29
CA ILE A 11 16.27 13.53 -17.38
C ILE A 11 16.78 14.81 -18.06
N GLU A 12 17.39 14.69 -19.24
CA GLU A 12 17.91 15.83 -19.98
C GLU A 12 16.83 16.88 -20.28
N LYS A 13 15.60 16.44 -20.59
CA LYS A 13 14.47 17.34 -20.80
C LYS A 13 14.12 18.10 -19.51
N LEU A 14 14.03 17.39 -18.38
CA LEU A 14 13.70 17.98 -17.08
C LEU A 14 14.78 18.97 -16.62
N GLU A 15 16.06 18.65 -16.81
CA GLU A 15 17.17 19.54 -16.45
C GLU A 15 17.16 20.83 -17.27
N ARG A 16 16.89 20.74 -18.58
CA ARG A 16 16.74 21.94 -19.45
C ARG A 16 15.55 22.81 -19.04
N GLU A 17 14.41 22.20 -18.74
CA GLU A 17 13.17 22.91 -18.38
C GLU A 17 13.28 23.57 -17.01
N ARG A 18 13.85 22.87 -16.02
CA ARG A 18 13.90 23.33 -14.63
C ARG A 18 15.18 24.08 -14.28
N ARG A 19 16.22 23.99 -15.11
CA ARG A 19 17.56 24.56 -14.87
C ARG A 19 18.20 24.09 -13.56
N VAL A 20 17.88 22.87 -13.14
CA VAL A 20 18.37 22.23 -11.92
C VAL A 20 18.81 20.80 -12.28
N PRO A 21 19.96 20.32 -11.80
CA PRO A 21 20.42 18.95 -12.06
C PRO A 21 19.48 17.91 -11.43
N VAL A 22 19.28 16.80 -12.13
CA VAL A 22 18.50 15.66 -11.63
C VAL A 22 19.46 14.63 -11.04
N MET A 23 19.32 14.34 -9.76
CA MET A 23 20.22 13.45 -9.01
C MET A 23 19.85 11.96 -9.12
N THR A 24 19.00 11.58 -10.08
CA THR A 24 18.52 10.21 -10.24
C THR A 24 19.61 9.33 -10.85
N THR A 25 20.02 8.29 -10.14
CA THR A 25 20.96 7.28 -10.65
C THR A 25 20.26 6.33 -11.63
N ILE A 26 20.88 6.09 -12.79
CA ILE A 26 20.44 5.06 -13.75
C ILE A 26 21.43 3.90 -13.71
N GLU A 27 20.98 2.79 -13.14
CA GLU A 27 21.77 1.56 -13.03
C GLU A 27 21.20 0.45 -13.92
N ASN A 28 22.01 -0.59 -14.15
CA ASN A 28 21.54 -1.78 -14.82
C ASN A 28 20.64 -2.56 -13.85
N PRO A 29 19.38 -2.90 -14.19
CA PRO A 29 18.54 -3.67 -13.28
C PRO A 29 19.16 -5.03 -12.91
N ASN A 30 20.04 -5.58 -13.76
CA ASN A 30 20.75 -6.83 -13.50
C ASN A 30 22.02 -6.66 -12.62
N SER A 31 22.44 -5.42 -12.30
CA SER A 31 23.58 -5.20 -11.39
C SER A 31 23.21 -5.31 -9.91
N THR A 32 21.92 -5.43 -9.59
CA THR A 32 21.41 -5.55 -8.23
C THR A 32 20.30 -6.58 -8.16
N THR A 33 20.18 -7.30 -7.05
CA THR A 33 19.02 -8.16 -6.79
C THR A 33 17.82 -7.29 -6.40
N PHE A 34 16.69 -7.45 -7.08
CA PHE A 34 15.44 -6.84 -6.66
C PHE A 34 14.83 -7.64 -5.51
N TRP A 35 14.83 -7.06 -4.31
CA TRP A 35 14.15 -7.62 -3.14
C TRP A 35 12.73 -7.08 -3.10
N ARG A 36 11.74 -7.98 -3.11
CA ARG A 36 10.34 -7.57 -2.95
C ARG A 36 10.15 -6.98 -1.56
N ALA A 37 9.45 -5.85 -1.50
CA ALA A 37 9.02 -5.28 -0.25
C ALA A 37 7.96 -6.18 0.43
N GLU A 38 7.86 -6.05 1.75
CA GLU A 38 6.89 -6.72 2.60
C GLU A 38 5.45 -6.60 2.06
N TRP A 39 4.62 -7.61 2.34
CA TRP A 39 3.23 -7.66 1.88
C TRP A 39 2.49 -6.36 2.21
N TYR A 40 2.68 -5.82 3.41
CA TYR A 40 1.97 -4.62 3.85
C TYR A 40 2.32 -3.36 3.05
N HIS A 41 3.51 -3.27 2.45
CA HIS A 41 3.92 -2.13 1.62
C HIS A 41 3.28 -2.14 0.23
N ARG A 42 2.93 -3.33 -0.27
CA ARG A 42 2.27 -3.47 -1.57
C ARG A 42 0.83 -2.94 -1.48
N ASN A 43 0.44 -2.09 -2.44
CA ASN A 43 -0.87 -1.45 -2.50
C ASN A 43 -1.27 -0.72 -1.21
N TYR A 44 -0.30 -0.16 -0.49
CA TYR A 44 -0.48 0.44 0.84
C TYR A 44 -1.67 1.41 0.94
N LYS A 45 -1.81 2.32 -0.04
CA LYS A 45 -2.90 3.30 -0.07
C LYS A 45 -4.28 2.65 -0.18
N ALA A 46 -4.41 1.62 -1.01
CA ALA A 46 -5.67 0.89 -1.16
C ALA A 46 -6.04 0.17 0.15
N LYS A 47 -5.07 -0.52 0.77
CA LYS A 47 -5.25 -1.22 2.05
C LYS A 47 -5.67 -0.25 3.17
N ASN A 48 -5.02 0.91 3.27
CA ASN A 48 -5.38 1.92 4.27
C ASN A 48 -6.73 2.56 4.01
N ASN A 49 -7.09 2.86 2.77
CA ASN A 49 -8.40 3.40 2.44
C ASN A 49 -9.52 2.41 2.80
N ALA A 50 -9.32 1.12 2.57
CA ALA A 50 -10.26 0.08 2.97
C ALA A 50 -10.44 0.04 4.50
N ARG A 51 -9.33 0.12 5.27
CA ARG A 51 -9.38 0.21 6.74
C ARG A 51 -10.15 1.43 7.21
N LEU A 52 -9.89 2.60 6.61
CA LEU A 52 -10.58 3.84 6.93
C LEU A 52 -12.07 3.76 6.61
N ALA A 53 -12.43 3.20 5.46
CA ALA A 53 -13.83 3.01 5.07
C ALA A 53 -14.56 2.07 6.03
N ALA A 54 -13.93 0.96 6.45
CA ALA A 54 -14.48 0.06 7.45
C ALA A 54 -14.68 0.76 8.81
N ALA A 55 -13.69 1.54 9.26
CA ALA A 55 -13.79 2.32 10.49
C ALA A 55 -14.93 3.35 10.44
N ALA A 56 -15.06 4.05 9.31
CA ALA A 56 -16.17 4.99 9.08
C ALA A 56 -17.53 4.29 9.07
N ALA A 57 -17.63 3.10 8.45
CA ALA A 57 -18.85 2.31 8.45
C ALA A 57 -19.26 1.89 9.88
N ILE A 58 -18.30 1.43 10.69
CA ILE A 58 -18.55 1.12 12.12
C ILE A 58 -19.03 2.36 12.87
N PHE A 59 -18.39 3.52 12.67
CA PHE A 59 -18.82 4.77 13.28
C PHE A 59 -20.27 5.12 12.89
N CYS A 60 -20.61 5.02 11.60
CA CYS A 60 -21.94 5.33 11.12
C CYS A 60 -23.00 4.35 11.66
N LEU A 61 -22.70 3.05 11.70
CA LEU A 61 -23.59 2.04 12.26
C LEU A 61 -23.87 2.30 13.74
N ASN A 62 -22.84 2.67 14.51
CA ASN A 62 -23.00 2.91 15.95
C ASN A 62 -23.72 4.22 16.28
N ASN A 63 -23.58 5.27 15.46
CA ASN A 63 -24.12 6.60 15.78
C ASN A 63 -25.41 6.96 15.05
N PHE A 64 -25.63 6.43 13.84
CA PHE A 64 -26.76 6.82 13.00
C PHE A 64 -27.76 5.69 12.72
N ALA A 65 -27.37 4.44 12.97
CA ALA A 65 -28.25 3.29 12.77
C ALA A 65 -28.20 2.31 13.97
N PRO A 66 -28.43 2.79 15.21
CA PRO A 66 -28.27 1.96 16.41
C PRO A 66 -29.23 0.76 16.44
N ASP A 67 -30.39 0.87 15.81
CA ASP A 67 -31.41 -0.18 15.81
C ASP A 67 -31.38 -1.04 14.54
N ALA A 68 -30.36 -0.87 13.69
CA ALA A 68 -30.23 -1.68 12.48
C ALA A 68 -30.05 -3.17 12.84
N PRO A 69 -30.73 -4.07 12.11
CA PRO A 69 -30.52 -5.50 12.30
C PRO A 69 -29.06 -5.86 12.00
N PHE A 70 -28.50 -6.77 12.79
CA PHE A 70 -27.11 -7.24 12.68
C PHE A 70 -26.03 -6.16 12.89
N ARG A 71 -26.36 -4.98 13.44
CA ARG A 71 -25.41 -3.88 13.69
C ARG A 71 -24.17 -4.34 14.46
N VAL A 72 -24.38 -5.14 15.51
CA VAL A 72 -23.31 -5.61 16.41
C VAL A 72 -22.37 -6.54 15.66
N GLU A 73 -22.93 -7.50 14.93
CA GLU A 73 -22.23 -8.52 14.17
C GLU A 73 -21.42 -7.89 13.05
N ILE A 74 -22.01 -6.96 12.29
CA ILE A 74 -21.31 -6.23 11.23
C ILE A 74 -20.18 -5.39 11.82
N SER A 75 -20.44 -4.67 12.92
CA SER A 75 -19.41 -3.84 13.58
C SER A 75 -18.24 -4.67 14.11
N GLN A 76 -18.53 -5.83 14.71
CA GLN A 76 -17.51 -6.76 15.19
C GLN A 76 -16.68 -7.35 14.05
N PHE A 77 -17.34 -7.79 12.97
CA PHE A 77 -16.65 -8.32 11.80
C PHE A 77 -15.73 -7.29 11.16
N LEU A 78 -16.22 -6.07 10.94
CA LEU A 78 -15.42 -4.98 10.39
C LEU A 78 -14.26 -4.61 11.30
N THR A 79 -14.48 -4.58 12.62
CA THR A 79 -13.42 -4.31 13.60
C THR A 79 -12.33 -5.37 13.52
N LEU A 80 -12.71 -6.65 13.49
CA LEU A 80 -11.77 -7.75 13.36
C LEU A 80 -10.99 -7.67 12.04
N ALA A 81 -11.67 -7.39 10.92
CA ALA A 81 -11.04 -7.24 9.61
C ALA A 81 -10.00 -6.10 9.60
N VAL A 82 -10.31 -4.96 10.23
CA VAL A 82 -9.35 -3.85 10.39
C VAL A 82 -8.16 -4.30 11.21
N ILE A 83 -8.36 -4.93 12.37
CA ILE A 83 -7.27 -5.40 13.23
C ILE A 83 -6.39 -6.40 12.49
N VAL A 84 -6.97 -7.46 11.90
CA VAL A 84 -6.24 -8.49 11.17
C VAL A 84 -5.42 -7.89 10.04
N SER A 85 -5.95 -6.90 9.34
CA SER A 85 -5.23 -6.24 8.26
C SER A 85 -4.01 -5.42 8.74
N ILE A 86 -3.96 -5.01 10.00
CA ILE A 86 -2.82 -4.27 10.58
C ILE A 86 -1.72 -5.24 11.06
N ILE A 87 -2.07 -6.48 11.44
CA ILE A 87 -1.12 -7.45 12.00
C ILE A 87 0.18 -7.58 11.16
N PRO A 88 0.14 -7.68 9.81
CA PRO A 88 1.37 -7.74 9.01
C PRO A 88 2.31 -6.55 9.18
N GLN A 89 1.78 -5.37 9.53
CA GLN A 89 2.58 -4.16 9.76
C GLN A 89 3.31 -4.18 11.10
N VAL A 90 2.76 -4.87 12.09
CA VAL A 90 3.27 -4.89 13.47
C VAL A 90 4.00 -6.19 13.82
N VAL A 91 3.74 -7.27 13.09
CA VAL A 91 4.33 -8.60 13.33
C VAL A 91 4.89 -9.18 12.02
N PRO A 92 6.21 -9.15 11.80
CA PRO A 92 6.86 -9.57 10.55
C PRO A 92 6.60 -11.02 10.13
N GLN A 93 6.31 -11.92 11.07
CA GLN A 93 5.98 -13.33 10.78
C GLN A 93 4.67 -13.44 10.00
N PHE A 94 3.69 -12.60 10.32
CA PHE A 94 2.43 -12.57 9.58
C PHE A 94 2.61 -11.98 8.19
N ASP A 95 3.48 -10.99 8.01
CA ASP A 95 3.77 -10.46 6.68
C ASP A 95 4.19 -11.55 5.70
N ARG A 96 5.07 -12.48 6.14
CA ARG A 96 5.47 -13.64 5.33
C ARG A 96 4.33 -14.61 5.03
N ILE A 97 3.42 -14.83 5.98
CA ILE A 97 2.23 -15.67 5.78
C ILE A 97 1.33 -15.05 4.72
N PHE A 98 1.04 -13.75 4.86
CA PHE A 98 0.21 -13.02 3.90
C PHE A 98 0.90 -12.90 2.53
N ASP A 99 2.22 -12.80 2.48
CA ASP A 99 2.97 -12.83 1.22
C ASP A 99 2.80 -14.17 0.51
N ALA A 100 2.90 -15.29 1.23
CA ALA A 100 2.70 -16.62 0.66
C ALA A 100 1.24 -16.92 0.25
N LEU A 101 0.25 -16.24 0.85
CA LEU A 101 -1.16 -16.37 0.47
C LEU A 101 -1.56 -15.55 -0.76
N ASP A 102 -0.77 -14.52 -1.10
CA ASP A 102 -0.99 -13.64 -2.26
C ASP A 102 -0.31 -14.17 -3.55
N GLU A 103 0.47 -15.26 -3.46
CA GLU A 103 1.10 -15.98 -4.59
C GLU A 103 0.23 -17.13 -5.12
#